data_AF-A0A087THD0-F1
#
_entry.id   AF-A0A087THD0-F1
#
_cell.length_a   1.000
_cell.length_b   1.000
_cell.length_c   1.000
_cell.angle_alpha   90.00
_cell.angle_beta   90.00
_cell.angle_gamma   90.00
#
_symmetry.space_group_name_H-M   'P 1'
#
loop_
_entity.id
_entity.type
_entity.pdbx_description
1 polymer ?
#
loop_
_entity_poly.entity_id
_entity_poly.type
_entity_poly.pdbx_seq_one_letter_code
_entity_poly.pdbx_strand_id
1 'polypeptide(L)'
;MSLGISIMIKKPMKKKPGVFSFMNPLSKEIWMCIIFAYVGVSVVLFLVSRFSPHEWRYEDSFIGPSVANDFSLYNSLWFSLGAFMQQGCDIC
;
A
#
# COMPACT_ATOMS: atom_id res chain seq x y z
N MET A 1 63.01 -11.81 -17.87
CA MET A 1 62.04 -10.94 -17.17
C MET A 1 60.77 -10.92 -18.00
N SER A 2 59.66 -11.49 -17.51
CA SER A 2 58.38 -11.53 -18.23
C SER A 2 57.49 -10.43 -17.68
N LEU A 3 57.38 -9.31 -18.41
CA LEU A 3 56.48 -8.22 -18.08
C LEU A 3 55.19 -8.42 -18.87
N GLY A 4 54.10 -8.74 -18.16
CA GLY A 4 52.75 -8.81 -18.72
C GLY A 4 52.09 -7.43 -18.76
N ILE A 5 51.27 -7.19 -19.79
CA ILE A 5 50.52 -5.94 -19.94
C ILE A 5 49.48 -5.84 -18.81
N SER A 6 49.49 -4.74 -18.06
CA SER A 6 48.48 -4.45 -17.03
C SER A 6 47.72 -3.17 -17.37
N ILE A 7 46.42 -3.17 -17.10
CA ILE A 7 45.54 -2.03 -17.34
C ILE A 7 45.29 -1.36 -15.99
N MET A 8 45.82 -0.15 -15.82
CA MET A 8 45.53 0.68 -14.66
C MET A 8 44.24 1.47 -14.91
N ILE A 9 43.23 1.24 -14.08
CA ILE A 9 41.94 1.93 -14.14
C ILE A 9 41.73 2.79 -12.89
N LYS A 10 41.20 3.99 -13.08
CA LYS A 10 40.81 4.90 -12.00
C LYS A 10 39.74 4.23 -11.13
N LYS A 11 39.92 4.29 -9.81
CA LYS A 11 38.96 3.75 -8.85
C LYS A 11 37.56 4.36 -9.11
N PRO A 12 36.53 3.55 -9.39
CA PRO A 12 35.20 4.07 -9.66
C PRO A 12 34.70 4.82 -8.42
N MET A 13 34.16 6.03 -8.62
CA MET A 13 33.51 6.77 -7.55
C MET A 13 32.26 6.01 -7.13
N LYS A 14 32.29 5.46 -5.91
CA LYS A 14 31.10 4.86 -5.30
C LYS A 14 30.04 5.95 -5.18
N LYS A 15 28.98 5.88 -5.97
CA LYS A 15 27.80 6.73 -5.79
C LYS A 15 27.28 6.48 -4.38
N LYS A 16 27.20 7.53 -3.57
CA LYS A 16 26.55 7.45 -2.26
C LYS A 16 25.11 6.96 -2.49
N PRO A 17 24.62 5.98 -1.71
CA PRO A 17 23.23 5.58 -1.82
C PRO A 17 22.35 6.81 -1.59
N GLY A 18 21.41 7.06 -2.51
CA GLY A 18 20.46 8.16 -2.37
C GLY A 18 19.50 7.89 -1.20
N VAL A 19 18.78 8.93 -0.77
CA VAL A 19 17.83 8.85 0.36
C VAL A 19 16.72 7.79 0.14
N PHE A 20 16.41 7.48 -1.13
CA PHE A 20 15.46 6.43 -1.53
C PHE A 20 16.10 5.06 -1.75
N SER A 21 17.31 4.82 -1.23
CA SER A 21 17.98 3.54 -1.43
C SER A 21 17.21 2.35 -0.82
N PHE A 22 16.28 2.61 0.10
CA PHE A 22 15.38 1.60 0.66
C PHE A 22 14.33 1.11 -0.36
N MET A 23 14.02 1.88 -1.41
CA MET A 23 13.09 1.49 -2.47
C MET A 23 13.78 0.74 -3.63
N ASN A 24 15.12 0.80 -3.71
CA ASN A 24 15.91 0.12 -4.73
C ASN A 24 15.79 -1.41 -4.82
N PRO A 25 15.50 -2.18 -3.75
CA PRO A 25 15.35 -3.63 -3.90
C PRO A 25 14.12 -4.03 -4.73
N LEU A 26 13.17 -3.11 -4.94
CA LEU A 26 11.96 -3.35 -5.71
C LEU A 26 11.93 -2.47 -6.98
N SER A 27 11.64 -3.07 -8.14
CA SER A 27 11.54 -2.32 -9.41
C SER A 27 10.44 -1.26 -9.34
N LYS A 28 10.64 -0.16 -10.06
CA LYS A 28 9.64 0.92 -10.18
C LYS A 28 8.31 0.42 -10.74
N GLU A 29 8.35 -0.58 -11.61
CA GLU A 29 7.15 -1.21 -12.19
C GLU A 29 6.28 -1.84 -11.11
N ILE A 30 6.90 -2.52 -10.15
CA ILE A 30 6.18 -3.21 -9.07
C ILE A 30 5.57 -2.17 -8.11
N TRP A 31 6.27 -1.08 -7.82
CA TRP A 31 5.71 0.04 -7.06
C TRP A 31 4.46 0.63 -7.71
N MET A 32 4.48 0.81 -9.03
CA MET A 32 3.30 1.26 -9.78
C MET A 32 2.15 0.24 -9.69
N CYS A 33 2.45 -1.06 -9.81
CA CYS A 33 1.46 -2.12 -9.64
C CYS A 33 0.84 -2.14 -8.23
N ILE A 34 1.65 -1.93 -7.17
CA ILE A 34 1.15 -1.86 -5.79
C ILE A 34 0.15 -0.72 -5.62
N ILE A 35 0.47 0.47 -6.13
CA ILE A 35 -0.43 1.64 -6.04
C ILE A 35 -1.74 1.35 -6.79
N PHE A 36 -1.66 0.78 -7.99
CA PHE A 36 -2.85 0.46 -8.77
C PHE A 36 -3.72 -0.62 -8.09
N ALA A 37 -3.10 -1.67 -7.57
CA ALA A 37 -3.79 -2.71 -6.82
C ALA A 37 -4.45 -2.16 -5.56
N TYR A 38 -3.78 -1.28 -4.81
CA TYR A 38 -4.32 -0.63 -3.62
C TYR A 38 -5.60 0.16 -3.95
N VAL A 39 -5.55 1.01 -4.99
CA VAL A 39 -6.73 1.77 -5.44
C VAL A 39 -7.84 0.82 -5.91
N GLY A 40 -7.50 -0.22 -6.68
CA GLY A 40 -8.46 -1.21 -7.16
C GLY A 40 -9.19 -1.93 -6.02
N VAL A 41 -8.46 -2.41 -5.02
CA VAL A 41 -9.03 -3.08 -3.84
C VAL A 41 -9.95 -2.15 -3.07
N SER A 42 -9.55 -0.90 -2.83
CA SER A 42 -10.40 0.08 -2.13
C SER A 42 -11.67 0.43 -2.91
N VAL A 43 -11.61 0.54 -4.25
CA VAL A 43 -12.79 0.75 -5.09
C VAL A 43 -13.72 -0.47 -5.06
N VAL A 44 -13.17 -1.69 -5.14
CA VAL A 44 -13.97 -2.92 -5.06
C VAL A 44 -14.66 -3.02 -3.69
N LEU A 45 -13.95 -2.77 -2.59
CA LEU A 45 -14.53 -2.75 -1.25
C LEU A 45 -15.62 -1.67 -1.11
N PHE A 46 -15.42 -0.49 -1.71
CA PHE A 46 -16.44 0.56 -1.73
C PHE A 46 -17.69 0.17 -2.53
N LEU A 47 -17.51 -0.48 -3.69
CA LEU A 47 -18.64 -0.96 -4.49
C LEU A 47 -19.39 -2.07 -3.75
N VAL A 48 -18.68 -3.04 -3.18
CA VAL A 48 -19.28 -4.15 -2.41
C VAL A 48 -20.06 -3.62 -1.21
N SER A 49 -19.51 -2.68 -0.43
CA SER A 49 -20.21 -2.04 0.69
C SER A 49 -21.41 -1.20 0.27
N ARG A 50 -21.42 -0.65 -0.96
CA ARG A 50 -22.59 0.05 -1.51
C ARG A 50 -23.67 -0.89 -2.03
N PHE A 51 -23.28 -2.01 -2.63
CA PHE A 51 -24.18 -3.00 -3.22
C PHE A 51 -24.69 -4.04 -2.23
N SER A 52 -24.07 -4.19 -1.06
CA SER A 52 -24.57 -5.01 0.04
C SER A 52 -25.50 -4.17 0.93
N PRO A 53 -26.84 -4.26 0.76
CA PRO A 53 -27.79 -3.56 1.61
C PRO A 53 -27.89 -4.23 3.00
N HIS A 54 -27.11 -5.29 3.24
CA HIS A 54 -27.15 -6.15 4.41
C HIS A 54 -26.15 -5.74 5.51
N GLU A 55 -25.21 -4.82 5.23
CA GLU A 55 -24.29 -4.24 6.22
C GLU A 55 -24.80 -2.92 6.82
N TRP A 56 -25.96 -2.42 6.38
CA TRP A 56 -26.67 -1.36 7.09
C TRP A 56 -27.12 -1.88 8.45
N ARG A 57 -26.24 -1.76 9.44
CA ARG A 57 -26.60 -2.00 10.83
C ARG A 57 -27.54 -0.88 11.25
N TYR A 58 -28.74 -1.30 11.64
CA TYR A 58 -29.68 -0.44 12.32
C TYR A 58 -29.14 -0.26 13.74
N GLU A 59 -28.38 0.81 13.98
CA GLU A 59 -28.04 1.19 15.35
C GLU A 59 -29.22 1.93 15.95
N ASP A 60 -29.87 1.30 16.93
CA ASP A 60 -30.89 1.94 17.75
C ASP A 60 -30.20 2.82 18.78
N SER A 61 -29.88 4.05 18.36
CA SER A 61 -29.37 5.09 19.25
C SER A 61 -30.53 5.76 19.99
N PHE A 62 -30.28 6.25 21.20
CA PHE A 62 -31.26 6.92 22.10
C PHE A 62 -31.98 8.16 21.49
N ILE A 63 -31.58 8.57 20.27
CA ILE A 63 -32.04 9.77 19.53
C ILE A 63 -32.86 9.38 18.28
N GLY A 64 -33.02 8.08 17.99
CA GLY A 64 -33.70 7.54 16.81
C GLY A 64 -32.80 6.61 16.00
N PRO A 65 -33.37 5.82 15.07
CA PRO A 65 -32.60 4.85 14.32
C PRO A 65 -31.60 5.55 13.38
N SER A 66 -30.32 5.36 13.65
CA SER A 66 -29.23 5.85 12.80
C SER A 66 -28.69 4.68 11.97
N VAL A 67 -28.78 4.80 10.65
CA VAL A 67 -28.15 3.85 9.73
C VAL A 67 -26.67 4.23 9.64
N ALA A 68 -25.82 3.54 10.40
CA ALA A 68 -24.38 3.72 10.36
C ALA A 68 -23.76 2.66 9.43
N ASN A 69 -22.90 3.09 8.52
CA ASN A 69 -22.12 2.21 7.66
C ASN A 69 -20.65 2.36 8.07
N ASP A 70 -20.12 1.38 8.79
CA ASP A 70 -18.72 1.37 9.24
C ASP A 70 -17.73 1.28 8.05
N PHE A 71 -18.18 0.84 6.87
CA PHE A 71 -17.38 0.81 5.64
C PHE A 71 -17.55 2.08 4.78
N SER A 72 -17.18 3.23 5.32
CA SER A 72 -16.95 4.44 4.52
C SER A 72 -15.68 4.29 3.64
N LEU A 73 -15.56 5.03 2.53
CA LEU A 73 -14.38 5.03 1.63
C LEU A 73 -13.07 5.13 2.42
N TYR A 74 -13.05 6.03 3.39
CA TYR A 74 -11.89 6.26 4.26
C TYR A 74 -11.52 5.03 5.09
N ASN A 75 -12.52 4.30 5.59
CA ASN A 75 -12.30 3.08 6.38
C ASN A 75 -11.83 1.91 5.50
N SER A 76 -12.35 1.80 4.28
CA SER A 76 -11.89 0.78 3.32
C SER A 76 -10.44 1.01 2.86
N LEU A 77 -10.03 2.27 2.71
CA LEU A 77 -8.65 2.68 2.41
C LEU A 77 -7.71 2.40 3.60
N TRP A 78 -8.19 2.66 4.82
CA TRP A 78 -7.42 2.40 6.03
C TRP A 78 -7.26 0.90 6.29
N PHE A 79 -8.32 0.12 6.08
CA PHE A 79 -8.31 -1.33 6.17
C PHE A 79 -7.37 -1.97 5.14
N SER A 80 -7.45 -1.56 3.87
CA SER A 80 -6.55 -2.08 2.82
C SER A 80 -5.09 -1.73 3.10
N LEU A 81 -4.82 -0.56 3.69
CA LEU A 81 -3.48 -0.15 4.10
C LEU A 81 -2.97 -0.94 5.31
N GLY A 82 -3.80 -1.12 6.35
CA GLY A 82 -3.48 -1.92 7.53
C GLY A 82 -3.22 -3.40 7.19
N ALA A 83 -4.01 -3.97 6.28
CA ALA A 83 -3.81 -5.32 5.76
C ALA A 83 -2.50 -5.44 4.96
N PHE A 84 -2.18 -4.46 4.12
CA PHE A 84 -0.93 -4.43 3.35
C PHE A 84 0.31 -4.31 4.25
N MET A 85 0.23 -3.49 5.29
CA MET A 85 1.32 -3.29 6.25
C MET A 85 1.42 -4.41 7.30
N GLN A 86 0.53 -5.41 7.24
CA GLN A 86 0.42 -6.51 8.23
C GLN A 86 0.21 -6.02 9.68
N GLN A 87 -0.30 -4.80 9.86
CA GLN A 87 -0.44 -4.19 11.18
C GLN A 87 -1.80 -4.43 11.84
N GLY A 88 -2.71 -5.14 11.17
CA GLY A 88 -4.08 -5.32 11.67
C GLY A 88 -4.86 -3.99 11.63
N CYS A 89 -6.18 -4.09 11.69
CA CYS A 89 -7.08 -2.94 11.71
C CYS A 89 -8.14 -3.21 12.78
N ASP A 90 -8.40 -2.24 13.66
CA ASP A 90 -9.32 -2.39 14.81
C ASP A 90 -10.82 -2.41 14.42
N ILE A 91 -11.14 -2.54 13.13
CA ILE A 91 -12.49 -2.37 12.54
C ILE A 91 -13.21 -3.73 12.31
N CYS A 92 -12.78 -4.79 13.02
CA CYS A 92 -13.43 -6.10 12.97
C CYS A 92 -14.67 -6.19 13.89
#